data_AF-A0A0N1H3P6-F1
#
_entry.id   AF-A0A0N1H3P6-F1
#
_cell.length_a   1.000
_cell.length_b   1.000
_cell.length_c   1.000
_cell.angle_alpha   90.00
_cell.angle_beta   90.00
_cell.angle_gamma   90.00
#
_symmetry.space_group_name_H-M   'P 1'
#
loop_
_entity.id
_entity.type
_entity.pdbx_description
1 polymer ?
#
loop_
_entity_poly.entity_id
_entity_poly.type
_entity_poly.pdbx_seq_one_letter_code
_entity_poly.pdbx_strand_id
1 'polypeptide(L)'
;MAPNETTPPATPALTPTTTNTTTNPTISTIHRPAHLTHAAALAACAAVEAKSKEIGVPMNIAIVDASLYLLHFTRLPGAKLTSIDIAINKAFTAAGHRVPTSAYKAQVQPGGAAYGLSIAGANGGRFT
;
A
#
# COMPACT_ATOMS: atom_id res chain seq x y z
N MET A 1 -77.32 -9.03 -17.42
CA MET A 1 -77.17 -10.24 -18.25
C MET A 1 -75.73 -10.27 -18.73
N ALA A 2 -74.97 -11.30 -18.32
CA ALA A 2 -73.55 -11.46 -18.60
C ALA A 2 -73.32 -12.14 -19.98
N PRO A 3 -72.11 -12.59 -20.35
CA PRO A 3 -71.24 -12.02 -21.37
C PRO A 3 -71.09 -12.94 -22.61
N ASN A 4 -70.33 -12.53 -23.62
CA ASN A 4 -69.78 -13.48 -24.61
C ASN A 4 -68.29 -13.18 -24.85
N GLU A 5 -67.44 -14.02 -24.28
CA GLU A 5 -66.03 -14.20 -24.64
C GLU A 5 -65.94 -15.07 -25.90
N THR A 6 -64.97 -14.82 -26.78
CA THR A 6 -64.01 -15.83 -27.28
C THR A 6 -63.05 -15.22 -28.31
N THR A 7 -61.84 -14.89 -27.81
CA THR A 7 -60.47 -15.14 -28.32
C THR A 7 -60.16 -15.26 -29.83
N PRO A 8 -58.99 -14.74 -30.23
CA PRO A 8 -58.04 -15.54 -31.02
C PRO A 8 -56.56 -15.35 -30.54
N PRO A 9 -55.54 -15.99 -31.15
CA PRO A 9 -54.89 -17.21 -30.70
C PRO A 9 -53.49 -17.00 -30.07
N ALA A 10 -53.04 -18.02 -29.34
CA ALA A 10 -51.76 -18.10 -28.64
C ALA A 10 -50.53 -18.05 -29.57
N THR A 11 -49.58 -17.19 -29.22
CA THR A 11 -48.22 -17.11 -29.77
C THR A 11 -47.44 -18.41 -29.49
N PRO A 12 -46.67 -18.96 -30.46
CA PRO A 12 -46.00 -20.24 -30.29
C PRO A 12 -44.76 -20.16 -29.36
N ALA A 13 -44.54 -21.29 -28.71
CA ALA A 13 -43.59 -21.53 -27.63
C ALA A 13 -42.10 -21.37 -28.00
N LEU A 14 -41.35 -20.82 -27.03
CA LEU A 14 -39.89 -20.87 -26.95
C LEU A 14 -39.42 -22.30 -26.64
N THR A 15 -38.52 -22.87 -27.45
CA THR A 15 -37.61 -23.97 -27.04
C THR A 15 -36.33 -23.97 -27.89
N PRO A 16 -35.23 -24.61 -27.42
CA PRO A 16 -33.92 -23.98 -27.32
C PRO A 16 -32.87 -24.58 -28.26
N THR A 17 -31.65 -24.06 -28.16
CA THR A 17 -30.35 -24.63 -28.57
C THR A 17 -29.72 -23.93 -29.78
N THR A 18 -28.85 -22.97 -29.48
CA THR A 18 -27.54 -22.94 -30.14
C THR A 18 -26.51 -22.65 -29.06
N THR A 19 -25.80 -23.71 -28.69
CA THR A 19 -24.59 -23.74 -27.89
C THR A 19 -23.65 -22.62 -28.32
N ASN A 20 -23.56 -21.54 -27.54
CA ASN A 20 -22.42 -20.64 -27.68
C ASN A 20 -21.33 -21.14 -26.74
N THR A 21 -20.43 -21.91 -27.33
CA THR A 21 -19.19 -22.42 -26.75
C THR A 21 -18.51 -21.34 -25.92
N THR A 22 -18.43 -21.58 -24.62
CA THR A 22 -17.62 -20.84 -23.66
C THR A 22 -16.18 -20.85 -24.14
N THR A 23 -15.77 -19.81 -24.86
CA THR A 23 -14.35 -19.47 -24.99
C THR A 23 -14.09 -18.44 -23.90
N ASN A 24 -13.89 -18.94 -22.68
CA ASN A 24 -13.36 -18.13 -21.60
C ASN A 24 -11.97 -17.64 -22.05
N PRO A 25 -11.74 -16.33 -22.28
CA PRO A 25 -10.37 -15.88 -22.36
C PRO A 25 -9.79 -16.13 -20.97
N THR A 26 -8.82 -17.02 -20.85
CA THR A 26 -8.02 -17.17 -19.64
C THR A 26 -7.46 -15.79 -19.32
N ILE A 27 -8.15 -15.02 -18.47
CA ILE A 27 -7.65 -13.77 -17.92
C ILE A 27 -6.44 -14.19 -17.11
N SER A 28 -5.26 -14.03 -17.70
CA SER A 28 -4.03 -14.04 -16.95
C SER A 28 -4.15 -12.87 -15.98
N THR A 29 -4.49 -13.18 -14.73
CA THR A 29 -4.53 -12.18 -13.66
C THR A 29 -3.11 -11.65 -13.52
N ILE A 30 -2.83 -10.51 -14.16
CA ILE A 30 -1.57 -9.80 -13.99
C ILE A 30 -1.51 -9.44 -12.51
N HIS A 31 -0.69 -10.16 -11.74
CA HIS A 31 -0.40 -9.84 -10.35
C HIS A 31 0.42 -8.55 -10.34
N ARG A 32 -0.27 -7.40 -10.38
CA ARG A 32 0.38 -6.12 -10.12
C ARG A 32 0.74 -6.12 -8.64
N PRO A 33 2.03 -5.95 -8.28
CA PRO A 33 2.39 -5.80 -6.89
C PRO A 33 1.60 -4.64 -6.29
N ALA A 34 1.05 -4.85 -5.08
CA ALA A 34 0.26 -3.83 -4.42
C ALA A 34 1.17 -2.63 -4.09
N HIS A 35 0.86 -1.48 -4.69
CA HIS A 35 1.54 -0.21 -4.44
C HIS A 35 0.68 0.65 -3.51
N LEU A 36 1.32 1.33 -2.57
CA LEU A 36 0.66 2.27 -1.69
C LEU A 36 0.11 3.44 -2.52
N THR A 37 -1.18 3.73 -2.36
CA THR A 37 -1.82 4.85 -3.05
C THR A 37 -1.54 6.16 -2.32
N HIS A 38 -1.61 7.28 -3.05
CA HIS A 38 -1.48 8.61 -2.45
C HIS A 38 -2.51 8.86 -1.35
N ALA A 39 -3.76 8.44 -1.55
CA ALA A 39 -4.82 8.56 -0.55
C ALA A 39 -4.50 7.78 0.74
N ALA A 40 -3.95 6.57 0.61
CA ALA A 40 -3.51 5.79 1.76
C ALA A 40 -2.34 6.46 2.50
N ALA A 41 -1.39 7.05 1.77
CA ALA A 41 -0.30 7.81 2.37
C ALA A 41 -0.82 9.01 3.18
N LEU A 42 -1.78 9.77 2.66
CA LEU A 42 -2.40 10.88 3.38
C LEU A 42 -3.14 10.41 4.64
N ALA A 43 -3.89 9.30 4.55
CA ALA A 43 -4.58 8.73 5.71
C ALA A 43 -3.59 8.30 6.81
N ALA A 44 -2.48 7.67 6.44
CA ALA A 44 -1.42 7.32 7.38
C ALA A 44 -0.76 8.56 8.00
N CYS A 45 -0.52 9.61 7.22
CA CYS A 45 0.03 10.87 7.73
C CYS A 45 -0.91 11.48 8.78
N ALA A 46 -2.20 11.59 8.49
CA ALA A 46 -3.19 12.14 9.41
C ALA A 46 -3.25 11.36 10.73
N ALA A 47 -3.16 10.03 10.69
CA ALA A 47 -3.12 9.20 11.90
C ALA A 47 -1.86 9.46 12.75
N VAL A 48 -0.70 9.59 12.11
CA VAL A 48 0.56 9.89 12.81
C VAL A 48 0.56 11.31 13.37
N GLU A 49 0.00 12.28 12.67
CA GLU A 49 -0.17 13.65 13.16
C GLU A 49 -1.06 13.70 14.40
N ALA A 50 -2.19 12.98 14.40
CA ALA A 50 -3.06 12.87 15.56
C ALA A 50 -2.31 12.27 16.75
N LYS A 51 -1.55 11.19 16.52
CA LYS A 51 -0.75 10.56 17.58
C LYS A 51 0.38 11.45 18.08
N SER A 52 1.05 12.18 17.19
CA SER A 52 2.12 13.13 17.52
C SER A 52 1.60 14.25 18.43
N LYS A 53 0.38 14.76 18.17
CA LYS A 53 -0.29 15.73 19.03
C LYS A 53 -0.66 15.13 20.40
N GLU A 54 -1.16 13.90 20.42
CA GLU A 54 -1.52 13.19 21.66
C GLU A 54 -0.30 13.00 22.59
N ILE A 55 0.85 12.59 22.04
CA ILE A 55 2.09 12.39 22.82
C ILE A 55 2.86 13.68 23.09
N GLY A 56 2.48 14.80 22.47
CA GLY A 56 3.15 16.10 22.61
C GLY A 56 4.56 16.16 21.99
N VAL A 57 4.90 15.25 21.08
CA VAL A 57 6.23 15.20 20.44
C VAL A 57 6.07 15.52 18.96
N PRO A 58 6.61 16.65 18.46
CA PRO A 58 6.54 16.99 17.05
C PRO A 58 7.50 16.11 16.22
N MET A 59 6.97 15.51 15.15
CA MET A 59 7.66 14.47 14.35
C MET A 59 7.86 14.86 12.88
N ASN A 60 8.85 14.24 12.24
CA ASN A 60 8.96 14.17 10.78
C ASN A 60 8.35 12.84 10.33
N ILE A 61 7.50 12.88 9.31
CA ILE A 61 6.73 11.74 8.82
C ILE A 61 7.14 11.50 7.37
N ALA A 62 7.69 10.32 7.07
CA ALA A 62 8.07 9.90 5.73
C ALA A 62 7.34 8.60 5.39
N ILE A 63 6.74 8.55 4.20
CA ILE A 63 5.99 7.40 3.69
C ILE A 63 6.59 6.98 2.36
N VAL A 64 6.97 5.71 2.28
CA VAL A 64 7.64 5.09 1.14
C VAL A 64 6.82 3.88 0.71
N ASP A 65 6.74 3.68 -0.61
CA ASP A 65 6.08 2.51 -1.20
C ASP A 65 7.01 1.29 -1.27
N ALA A 66 6.47 0.10 -1.61
CA ALA A 66 7.22 -1.08 -1.98
C ALA A 66 8.27 -0.85 -3.09
N SER A 67 8.09 0.19 -3.90
CA SER A 67 9.06 0.63 -4.94
C SER A 67 10.29 1.37 -4.38
N LEU A 68 10.35 1.60 -3.06
CA LEU A 68 11.42 2.33 -2.37
C LEU A 68 11.55 3.81 -2.75
N TYR A 69 10.49 4.37 -3.32
CA TYR A 69 10.36 5.79 -3.60
C TYR A 69 9.50 6.49 -2.55
N LEU A 70 9.91 7.69 -2.18
CA LEU A 70 9.18 8.56 -1.26
C LEU A 70 7.87 9.01 -1.91
N LEU A 71 6.76 8.65 -1.28
CA LEU A 71 5.42 9.05 -1.72
C LEU A 71 4.93 10.32 -1.03
N HIS A 72 5.23 10.44 0.26
CA HIS A 72 4.78 11.57 1.05
C HIS A 72 5.77 11.89 2.16
N PHE A 73 5.98 13.17 2.41
CA PHE A 73 6.79 13.65 3.51
C PHE A 73 6.16 14.90 4.11
N THR A 74 5.98 14.90 5.42
CA THR A 74 5.47 16.04 6.18
C THR A 74 6.29 16.24 7.44
N ARG A 75 6.68 17.49 7.69
CA ARG A 75 7.34 17.92 8.92
C ARG A 75 6.35 18.69 9.78
N LEU A 76 6.14 18.22 11.00
CA LEU A 76 5.31 18.96 11.95
C LEU A 76 6.05 20.18 12.51
N PRO A 77 5.35 21.28 12.82
CA PRO A 77 5.94 22.44 13.46
C PRO A 77 6.68 22.05 14.76
N GLY A 78 7.90 22.53 14.93
CA GLY A 78 8.74 22.20 16.09
C GLY A 78 9.50 20.87 16.00
N ALA A 79 9.31 20.07 14.94
CA ALA A 79 10.09 18.86 14.76
C ALA A 79 11.56 19.18 14.41
N LYS A 80 12.48 18.35 14.91
CA LYS A 80 13.94 18.51 14.72
C LYS A 80 14.30 18.43 13.23
N LEU A 81 15.04 19.43 12.73
CA LEU A 81 15.48 19.49 11.33
C LEU A 81 16.43 18.34 10.97
N THR A 82 17.32 17.95 11.89
CA THR A 82 18.24 16.82 11.71
C THR A 82 17.54 15.47 11.57
N SER A 83 16.25 15.39 11.93
CA SER A 83 15.47 14.16 11.85
C SER A 83 14.70 14.01 10.53
N ILE A 84 14.86 14.94 9.58
CA ILE A 84 14.27 14.85 8.23
C ILE A 84 14.85 13.63 7.50
N ASP A 85 16.18 13.61 7.33
CA ASP A 85 16.86 12.53 6.62
C ASP A 85 16.69 11.19 7.32
N ILE A 86 16.70 11.19 8.66
CA ILE A 86 16.50 9.99 9.48
C ILE A 86 15.12 9.37 9.22
N ALA A 87 14.06 10.18 9.12
CA ALA A 87 12.72 9.67 8.85
C ALA A 87 12.64 9.02 7.47
N ILE A 88 13.23 9.66 6.45
CA ILE A 88 13.25 9.16 5.07
C ILE A 88 14.04 7.84 5.00
N ASN A 89 15.22 7.80 5.62
CA ASN A 89 16.09 6.63 5.65
C ASN A 89 15.47 5.45 6.38
N LYS A 90 14.74 5.70 7.47
CA LYS A 90 13.96 4.66 8.18
C LYS A 90 12.85 4.10 7.31
N ALA A 91 12.09 4.96 6.62
CA ALA A 91 11.02 4.53 5.73
C ALA A 91 11.56 3.71 4.55
N PHE A 92 12.68 4.13 3.95
CA PHE A 92 13.38 3.40 2.91
C PHE A 92 13.86 2.02 3.39
N THR A 93 14.52 1.99 4.54
CA THR A 93 15.05 0.74 5.10
C THR A 93 13.93 -0.23 5.44
N ALA A 94 12.86 0.25 6.08
CA ALA A 94 11.70 -0.58 6.42
C ALA A 94 11.00 -1.13 5.17
N ALA A 95 10.83 -0.31 4.12
CA ALA A 95 10.22 -0.76 2.87
C ALA A 95 11.11 -1.76 2.11
N GLY A 96 12.41 -1.51 2.05
CA GLY A 96 13.38 -2.35 1.34
C GLY A 96 13.57 -3.71 2.00
N HIS A 97 13.61 -3.72 3.33
CA HIS A 97 13.89 -4.93 4.09
C HIS A 97 12.62 -5.63 4.58
N ARG A 98 11.45 -5.00 4.42
CA ARG A 98 10.13 -5.49 4.87
C ARG A 98 10.09 -5.87 6.35
N VAL A 99 10.96 -5.25 7.15
CA VAL A 99 11.12 -5.49 8.58
C VAL A 99 11.33 -4.13 9.26
N PRO A 100 10.75 -3.89 10.45
CA PRO A 100 10.97 -2.64 11.17
C PRO A 100 12.46 -2.45 11.51
N THR A 101 12.94 -1.20 11.43
CA THR A 101 14.35 -0.88 11.71
C THR A 101 14.79 -1.22 13.14
N SER A 102 13.84 -1.31 14.07
CA SER A 102 14.10 -1.78 15.44
C SER A 102 14.65 -3.21 15.49
N ALA A 103 14.29 -4.08 14.56
CA ALA A 103 14.80 -5.45 14.49
C ALA A 103 16.30 -5.50 14.15
N TYR A 104 16.79 -4.48 13.43
CA TYR A 104 18.19 -4.37 13.05
C TYR A 104 19.10 -3.86 14.17
N LYS A 105 18.55 -3.28 15.25
CA LYS A 105 19.32 -2.62 16.31
C LYS A 105 20.38 -3.53 16.95
N ALA A 106 20.11 -4.83 17.07
CA ALA A 106 21.05 -5.83 17.59
C ALA A 106 22.03 -6.34 16.51
N GLN A 107 21.62 -6.33 15.24
CA GLN A 107 22.39 -6.89 14.13
C GLN A 107 23.42 -5.90 13.57
N VAL A 108 23.24 -4.59 13.78
CA VAL A 108 24.15 -3.53 13.31
C VAL A 108 25.26 -3.17 14.31
N GLN A 109 25.29 -3.80 15.48
CA GLN A 109 26.36 -3.61 16.48
C GLN A 109 27.66 -4.33 16.07
N PRO A 110 28.84 -3.90 16.55
CA PRO A 110 30.09 -4.64 16.37
C PRO A 110 29.93 -6.13 16.73
N GLY A 111 30.13 -7.01 15.75
CA GLY A 111 29.96 -8.46 15.88
C GLY A 111 28.60 -9.02 15.44
N GLY A 112 27.64 -8.17 15.04
CA GLY A 112 26.37 -8.59 14.44
C GLY A 112 26.46 -8.85 12.93
N ALA A 113 25.54 -9.64 12.37
CA ALA A 113 25.55 -10.03 10.96
C ALA A 113 25.33 -8.87 9.98
N ALA A 114 24.80 -7.74 10.46
CA ALA A 114 24.63 -6.50 9.70
C ALA A 114 25.58 -5.39 10.17
N TYR A 115 26.64 -5.73 10.93
CA TYR A 115 27.68 -4.79 11.29
C TYR A 115 28.36 -4.25 10.03
N GLY A 116 28.47 -2.93 9.91
CA GLY A 116 28.98 -2.31 8.69
C GLY A 116 27.91 -1.75 7.77
N LEU A 117 26.65 -2.21 7.85
CA LEU A 117 25.63 -1.86 6.86
C LEU A 117 25.23 -0.37 6.88
N SER A 118 25.39 0.34 8.00
CA SER A 118 25.19 1.79 8.07
C SER A 118 26.45 2.63 7.75
N ILE A 119 27.65 2.03 7.79
CA ILE A 119 28.94 2.71 7.66
C ILE A 119 29.66 2.43 6.32
N ALA A 120 29.32 1.33 5.65
CA ALA A 120 30.02 0.86 4.45
C ALA A 120 29.11 0.91 3.23
N GLY A 121 28.83 2.11 2.69
CA GLY A 121 28.37 2.35 1.31
C GLY A 121 27.08 1.67 0.81
N ALA A 122 26.53 0.70 1.53
CA ALA A 122 25.34 -0.06 1.19
C ALA A 122 24.14 0.89 1.26
N ASN A 123 23.41 0.99 0.16
CA ASN A 123 22.28 1.91 -0.01
C ASN A 123 22.64 3.40 0.17
N GLY A 124 23.92 3.79 -0.02
CA GLY A 124 24.35 5.19 0.04
C GLY A 124 24.26 5.85 1.43
N GLY A 125 24.39 5.07 2.51
CA GLY A 125 24.34 5.58 3.89
C GLY A 125 22.92 5.80 4.43
N ARG A 126 21.89 5.26 3.75
CA ARG A 126 20.47 5.42 4.13
C ARG A 126 19.98 4.41 5.17
N PHE A 127 20.89 3.66 5.79
CA PHE A 127 20.55 2.63 6.77
C PHE A 127 20.57 3.22 8.18
N THR A 128 19.41 3.63 8.71
CA THR A 128 19.25 4.28 10.03
C THR A 128 17.94 3.93 10.73
#